data_AF-A0AA92QCE4-F1
#
_entry.id   AF-A0AA92QCE4-F1
#
_cell.length_a   1.000
_cell.length_b   1.000
_cell.length_c   1.000
_cell.angle_alpha   90.00
_cell.angle_beta   90.00
_cell.angle_gamma   90.00
#
_symmetry.space_group_name_H-M   'P 1'
#
loop_
_entity.id
_entity.type
_entity.pdbx_description
1 polymer ?
#
loop_
_entity_poly.entity_id
_entity_poly.type
_entity_poly.pdbx_seq_one_letter_code
_entity_poly.pdbx_strand_id
1 'polypeptide(L)' 'MLIQGSDASTAAFDVGYESPSQFSREYARQFGTSPRRDVGELLRQA' A
#
# COMPACT_ATOMS: atom_id res chain seq x y z
N MET A 1 1.02 -14.00 -10.00
CA MET A 1 0.55 -12.80 -10.71
C MET A 1 0.34 -11.69 -9.66
N LEU A 2 1.42 -11.03 -9.24
CA LEU A 2 1.45 -9.99 -8.19
C LEU A 2 1.84 -8.63 -8.79
N ILE A 3 1.48 -8.40 -10.06
CA ILE A 3 1.90 -7.20 -10.79
C ILE A 3 0.75 -6.76 -11.68
N GLN A 4 -0.33 -6.28 -11.10
CA GLN A 4 -1.34 -5.52 -11.82
C GLN A 4 -1.89 -4.44 -10.88
N GLY A 5 -1.03 -3.49 -10.49
CA GLY A 5 -1.43 -2.18 -9.98
C GLY A 5 -2.66 -2.18 -9.08
N SER A 6 -2.76 -3.13 -8.13
CA SER A 6 -3.81 -3.15 -7.13
C SER A 6 -3.56 -1.90 -6.30
N ASP A 7 -4.26 -0.83 -6.66
CA ASP A 7 -4.15 0.47 -6.03
C ASP A 7 -4.15 0.25 -4.52
N ALA A 8 -3.27 0.92 -3.78
CA ALA A 8 -3.18 0.74 -2.32
C ALA A 8 -4.56 0.83 -1.64
N SER A 9 -5.51 1.49 -2.31
CA SER A 9 -6.93 1.48 -2.03
C SER A 9 -7.60 0.10 -2.04
N THR A 10 -7.42 -0.71 -3.07
CA THR A 10 -7.94 -2.08 -3.15
C THR A 10 -7.30 -2.97 -2.10
N ALA A 11 -5.97 -2.89 -1.96
CA ALA A 11 -5.25 -3.65 -0.94
C ALA A 11 -5.71 -3.28 0.47
N ALA A 12 -6.07 -2.02 0.72
CA ALA A 12 -6.64 -1.59 1.99
C ALA A 12 -7.96 -2.30 2.31
N PHE A 13 -8.85 -2.47 1.32
CA PHE A 13 -10.09 -3.20 1.54
C PHE A 13 -9.85 -4.70 1.75
N ASP A 14 -8.92 -5.30 1.00
CA ASP A 14 -8.59 -6.73 1.11
C ASP A 14 -8.04 -7.10 2.50
N VAL A 15 -7.30 -6.19 3.13
CA VAL A 15 -6.77 -6.38 4.50
C VAL A 15 -7.73 -5.90 5.59
N GLY A 16 -8.96 -5.53 5.23
CA GLY A 16 -10.05 -5.24 6.18
C GLY A 16 -10.14 -3.79 6.65
N TYR A 17 -9.48 -2.85 5.98
CA TYR A 17 -9.66 -1.42 6.28
C TYR A 17 -10.92 -0.89 5.59
N GLU A 18 -11.69 -0.11 6.34
CA GLU A 18 -12.89 0.57 5.84
C GLU A 18 -12.55 1.75 4.92
N SER A 19 -11.30 2.22 4.95
CA SER A 19 -10.85 3.37 4.15
C SER A 19 -9.39 3.25 3.71
N PRO A 20 -9.08 3.47 2.41
CA PRO A 20 -7.71 3.61 1.90
C PRO A 20 -6.85 4.64 2.62
N SER A 21 -7.47 5.73 3.09
CA SER A 21 -6.78 6.78 3.85
C SER A 21 -6.41 6.33 5.26
N GLN A 22 -7.21 5.46 5.88
CA GLN A 22 -6.87 4.86 7.18
C GLN A 22 -5.65 3.94 7.03
N PHE A 23 -5.67 3.06 6.03
CA PHE A 23 -4.53 2.19 5.71
C PHE A 23 -3.26 2.99 5.45
N SER A 24 -3.33 4.04 4.63
CA SER A 24 -2.16 4.88 4.30
C SER A 24 -1.56 5.57 5.52
N ARG A 25 -2.39 6.04 6.47
CA ARG A 25 -1.91 6.67 7.71
C ARG A 25 -1.24 5.66 8.64
N GLU A 26 -1.84 4.48 8.80
CA GLU A 26 -1.28 3.44 9.67
C GLU A 26 0.02 2.87 9.09
N TYR A 27 0.06 2.66 7.77
CA TYR A 27 1.26 2.23 7.05
C TYR A 27 2.39 3.26 7.24
N ALA A 28 2.11 4.55 7.04
CA ALA A 28 3.11 5.59 7.26
C ALA A 28 3.58 5.70 8.72
N ARG A 29 2.71 5.41 9.70
CA ARG A 29 3.10 5.37 11.12
C ARG A 29 4.03 4.18 11.42
N GLN A 30 3.74 3.01 10.85
CA GLN A 30 4.49 1.79 11.11
C GLN A 30 5.82 1.71 10.33
N PHE A 31 5.83 2.18 9.07
CA PHE A 31 6.94 2.00 8.14
C PHE A 31 7.64 3.31 7.74
N GLY A 32 7.14 4.46 8.20
CA GLY A 32 7.75 5.77 7.94
C GLY A 32 7.62 6.30 6.51
N THR A 33 7.00 5.54 5.61
CA THR A 33 6.79 5.90 4.19
C THR A 33 5.37 5.58 3.74
N SER A 34 4.92 6.14 2.63
CA SER A 34 3.60 5.80 2.09
C SER A 34 3.65 4.46 1.35
N PRO A 35 2.58 3.65 1.41
CA PRO A 35 2.56 2.34 0.75
C PRO A 35 2.77 2.43 -0.76
N ARG A 36 2.31 3.52 -1.41
CA ARG A 36 2.57 3.78 -2.84
C ARG A 36 4.05 3.97 -3.16
N ARG A 37 4.78 4.67 -2.29
CA ARG A 37 6.22 4.90 -2.49
C ARG A 37 7.01 3.62 -2.30
N ASP A 38 6.64 2.85 -1.28
CA ASP A 38 7.29 1.59 -0.93
C ASP A 38 7.10 0.53 -2.02
N VAL A 39 5.86 0.35 -2.51
CA VAL A 39 5.57 -0.53 -3.66
C VAL A 39 6.34 -0.06 -4.91
N GLY A 40 6.45 1.25 -5.13
CA GLY A 40 7.25 1.79 -6.24
C GLY A 40 8.76 1.59 -6.09
N GLU A 41 9.28 1.38 -4.88
CA GLU A 41 10.67 1.01 -4.62
C GLU A 41 10.86 -0.51 -4.75
N LEU A 42 9.96 -1.33 -4.20
CA LEU A 42 9.96 -2.78 -4.37
C LEU A 42 9.89 -3.21 -5.84
N LEU A 43 9.01 -2.59 -6.63
CA LEU A 43 8.89 -2.85 -8.07
C LEU A 43 10.10 -2.40 -8.89
N ARG A 44 10.92 -1.48 -8.37
CA ARG A 44 12.18 -1.07 -8.99
C ARG A 44 13.34 -2.01 -8.66
N GLN A 45 13.20 -2.84 -7.65
CA GLN A 45 14.21 -3.80 -7.19
C GLN A 45 13.97 -5.24 -7.69
N ALA A 46 12.87 -5.48 -8.41
CA ALA A 46 12.51 -6.75 -9.03
C ALA A 46 12.66 -6.69 -10.56
#